data_AF-A0A496RTE6-F1
#
_entry.id   AF-A0A496RTE6-F1
#
_cell.length_a   1.000
_cell.length_b   1.000
_cell.length_c   1.000
_cell.angle_alpha   90.00
_cell.angle_beta   90.00
_cell.angle_gamma   90.00
#
_symmetry.space_group_name_H-M   'P 1'
#
loop_
_entity.id
_entity.type
_entity.pdbx_description
1 polymer ?
#
loop_
_entity_poly.entity_id
_entity_poly.type
_entity_poly.pdbx_seq_one_letter_code
_entity_poly.pdbx_strand_id
1 'polypeptide(L)' 'EIMGLRHRKYCIWGVQFHPESILTREGKRILRNFMEVS' A
#
# COMPACT_ATOMS: atom_id res chain seq x y z
N GLU A 1 15.38 -5.16 3.40
CA GLU A 1 14.51 -5.75 2.36
C GLU A 1 13.66 -4.68 1.69
N ILE A 2 13.18 -4.95 0.47
CA ILE A 2 12.25 -4.08 -0.25
C ILE A 2 10.83 -4.55 0.06
N MET A 3 10.07 -3.75 0.82
CA MET A 3 8.72 -4.10 1.27
C MET A 3 7.61 -3.37 0.50
N GLY A 4 7.97 -2.40 -0.35
CA GLY A 4 7.04 -1.68 -1.19
C GLY A 4 7.74 -0.89 -2.29
N LEU A 5 6.98 -0.57 -3.34
CA LEU A 5 7.44 0.09 -4.55
C LEU A 5 6.35 1.00 -5.12
N ARG A 6 6.77 2.03 -5.86
CA ARG A 6 5.89 2.96 -6.58
C ARG A 6 6.40 3.14 -8.00
N HIS A 7 5.51 3.05 -8.99
CA HIS A 7 5.86 3.38 -10.35
C HIS A 7 6.13 4.88 -10.50
N ARG A 8 7.18 5.27 -11.24
CA ARG A 8 7.57 6.68 -11.34
C ARG A 8 6.61 7.54 -12.18
N LYS A 9 5.99 6.93 -13.19
CA LYS A 9 5.11 7.63 -14.16
C LYS A 9 3.62 7.33 -14.00
N TYR A 10 3.27 6.26 -13.29
CA TYR A 10 1.90 5.76 -13.21
C TYR A 10 1.47 5.70 -11.75
N CYS A 11 0.16 5.82 -11.53
CA CYS A 11 -0.51 5.74 -10.23
C CYS A 11 -0.57 4.28 -9.74
N ILE A 12 0.59 3.63 -9.61
CA ILE A 12 0.71 2.21 -9.29
C ILE A 12 1.68 2.04 -8.12
N TRP A 13 1.22 1.30 -7.11
CA TRP A 13 1.98 0.94 -5.93
C TRP A 13 1.89 -0.57 -5.69
N GLY A 14 2.96 -1.15 -5.15
CA GLY A 14 3.00 -2.54 -4.71
C GLY A 14 3.56 -2.64 -3.30
N VAL A 15 3.02 -3.56 -2.51
CA VAL A 15 3.52 -3.90 -1.17
C VAL A 15 3.68 -5.42 -1.08
N GLN A 16 4.67 -5.89 -0.32
CA GLN A 16 4.98 -7.32 -0.20
C GLN A 16 4.07 -8.05 0.82
N PHE A 17 3.37 -7.29 1.67
CA PHE A 17 2.48 -7.80 2.70
C PHE A 17 1.01 -7.54 2.35
N HIS A 18 0.11 -8.09 3.18
CA HIS A 18 -1.34 -7.96 3.05
C HIS A 18 -1.86 -6.80 3.91
N PRO A 19 -2.03 -5.56 3.37
CA PRO A 19 -2.60 -4.44 4.12
C PRO A 19 -4.07 -4.66 4.52
N GLU A 20 -4.76 -5.61 3.90
CA GLU A 20 -6.12 -6.01 4.23
C GLU A 20 -6.21 -6.91 5.47
N SER A 21 -5.09 -7.53 5.89
CA SER A 21 -5.07 -8.44 7.04
C SER A 21 -5.32 -7.70 8.35
N ILE A 22 -6.11 -8.31 9.26
CA ILE A 22 -6.39 -7.78 10.60
C ILE A 22 -5.14 -7.61 11.46
N LEU A 23 -4.09 -8.40 11.18
CA LEU A 23 -2.81 -8.34 11.89
C LEU A 23 -1.92 -7.19 11.42
N THR A 24 -2.23 -6.58 10.28
CA THR A 24 -1.51 -5.41 9.77
C THR A 24 -2.09 -4.15 10.42
N ARG A 25 -1.52 -3.74 11.57
CA ARG A 25 -2.01 -2.59 12.39
C ARG A 25 -2.30 -1.33 11.57
N GLU A 26 -1.44 -1.02 10.60
CA GLU A 26 -1.56 0.18 9.75
C GLU A 26 -2.29 -0.07 8.42
N GLY A 27 -2.81 -1.28 8.22
CA GLY A 27 -3.39 -1.74 6.96
C GLY A 27 -4.54 -0.87 6.46
N LYS A 28 -5.49 -0.53 7.35
CA LYS A 28 -6.61 0.37 7.03
C LYS A 28 -6.16 1.77 6.59
N ARG A 29 -5.08 2.29 7.17
CA ARG A 29 -4.52 3.60 6.80
C ARG A 29 -3.87 3.54 5.42
N ILE A 30 -3.13 2.46 5.13
CA ILE A 30 -2.51 2.24 3.82
C ILE A 30 -3.57 2.15 2.72
N LEU A 31 -4.65 1.39 2.96
CA LEU A 31 -5.77 1.28 2.02
C LEU A 31 -6.48 2.62 1.81
N ARG A 32 -6.69 3.43 2.86
CA ARG A 32 -7.25 4.77 2.73
C ARG A 32 -6.36 5.67 1.88
N ASN A 33 -5.06 5.69 2.14
CA ASN A 33 -4.12 6.49 1.35
C ASN A 33 -4.18 6.08 -0.13
N PHE A 34 -4.23 4.78 -0.43
CA PHE A 34 -4.37 4.30 -1.80
C PHE A 34 -5.62 4.87 -2.49
N MET A 35 -6.76 4.94 -1.79
CA MET A 35 -7.99 5.53 -2.34
C MET A 35 -7.95 7.04 -2.49
N GLU A 36 -7.17 7.75 -1.66
CA GLU A 36 -7.06 9.22 -1.71
C GLU A 36 -6.06 9.71 -2.76
N VAL A 37 -5.01 8.91 -3.05
CA VAL A 37 -3.96 9.29 -4.00
C VAL A 37 -4.14 8.71 -5.41
N SER A 38 -5.10 7.80 -5.59
CA SER A 38 -5.47 7.23 -6.89
C SER A 38 -6.43 8.14 -7.65
#